data_AF-M6JVM5-F1
#
_entry.id   AF-M6JVM5-F1
#
_cell.length_a   1.000
_cell.length_b   1.000
_cell.length_c   1.000
_cell.angle_alpha   90.00
_cell.angle_beta   90.00
_cell.angle_gamma   90.00
#
_symmetry.space_group_name_H-M   'P 1'
#
loop_
_entity.id
_entity.type
_entity.pdbx_description
1 polymer ?
#
loop_
_entity_poly.entity_id
_entity_poly.type
_entity_poly.pdbx_seq_one_letter_code
_entity_poly.pdbx_strand_id
1 'polypeptide(L)'
;MIFALVKTGDRFFPPEPPSQNSLWQLLLIGFCLVDGMALLFIPLGIYGSLLLTATLLLFLFLPLLFLVIRLSAKFGNLLYIALFLSLLSAGVSALYISHSIGFFLGIPVGKNSNLTQGGEFGNDRILIFRGVKILTDYVSSRSAVRRVKAEPKQTRTIYFHVAPLVSENWKQGDPIHVWVACERMELPNCIWRNSVFFWGENLKTHSLYPYYKLSVRDAGRIYKFPVSESPTIFRPIADSEKKLVRVGMYGLSGLFFLNYSWFVCIFLGKFFRKER
;
A
#
# COMPACT_ATOMS: atom_id res chain seq x y z
N MET A 1 37.46 -60.48 -20.92
CA MET A 1 36.59 -59.36 -20.51
C MET A 1 35.46 -59.29 -21.53
N ILE A 2 34.26 -59.72 -21.16
CA ILE A 2 33.11 -59.79 -22.07
C ILE A 2 32.41 -58.43 -22.02
N PHE A 3 32.45 -57.68 -23.12
CA PHE A 3 31.67 -56.46 -23.27
C PHE A 3 30.24 -56.85 -23.65
N ALA A 4 29.32 -56.77 -22.69
CA ALA A 4 27.90 -56.86 -22.95
C ALA A 4 27.41 -55.55 -23.57
N LEU A 5 27.13 -55.57 -24.87
CA LEU A 5 26.37 -54.53 -25.58
C LEU A 5 24.92 -54.57 -25.06
N VAL A 6 24.60 -53.70 -24.12
CA VAL A 6 23.20 -53.46 -23.72
C VAL A 6 22.52 -52.71 -24.86
N LYS A 7 21.66 -53.41 -25.60
CA LYS A 7 20.73 -52.84 -26.57
C LYS A 7 19.82 -51.85 -25.83
N THR A 8 20.10 -50.56 -25.95
CA THR A 8 19.20 -49.48 -25.52
C THR A 8 17.91 -49.63 -26.30
N GLY A 9 16.88 -50.13 -25.62
CA GLY A 9 15.55 -50.32 -26.19
C GLY A 9 15.03 -49.02 -26.79
N ASP A 10 14.39 -49.16 -27.95
CA ASP A 10 13.64 -48.11 -28.64
C ASP A 10 12.67 -47.47 -27.64
N ARG A 11 13.05 -46.30 -27.11
CA ARG A 11 12.13 -45.46 -26.37
C ARG A 11 11.11 -44.96 -27.38
N PHE A 12 9.92 -45.55 -27.35
CA PHE A 12 8.73 -44.94 -27.94
C PHE A 12 8.61 -43.52 -27.41
N PHE A 13 9.00 -42.53 -28.21
CA PHE A 13 8.61 -41.15 -27.98
C PHE A 13 7.09 -41.11 -28.16
N PRO A 14 6.31 -40.74 -27.12
CA PRO A 14 4.88 -40.54 -27.31
C PRO A 14 4.68 -39.45 -28.38
N PRO A 15 3.67 -39.59 -29.25
CA PRO A 15 3.41 -38.62 -30.31
C PRO A 15 3.19 -37.24 -29.68
N GLU A 16 3.82 -36.24 -30.28
CA GLU A 16 3.78 -34.85 -29.84
C GLU A 16 2.31 -34.38 -29.80
N PRO A 17 1.79 -33.89 -28.65
CA PRO A 17 0.39 -33.50 -28.56
C PRO A 17 0.13 -32.26 -29.45
N PRO A 18 -1.09 -32.13 -30.02
CA PRO A 18 -1.40 -31.14 -31.04
C PRO A 18 -1.14 -29.70 -30.54
N SER A 19 -0.31 -28.99 -31.30
CA SER A 19 0.56 -27.90 -30.85
C SER A 19 -0.07 -26.49 -30.78
N GLN A 20 -1.38 -26.35 -31.01
CA GLN A 20 -2.05 -25.03 -31.03
C GLN A 20 -3.03 -24.81 -29.88
N ASN A 21 -3.84 -25.81 -29.52
CA ASN A 21 -4.79 -25.69 -28.41
C ASN A 21 -4.10 -25.66 -27.04
N SER A 22 -2.90 -26.25 -26.91
CA SER A 22 -2.17 -26.29 -25.64
C SER A 22 -1.57 -24.93 -25.26
N LEU A 23 -1.25 -24.06 -26.23
CA LEU A 23 -0.60 -22.78 -25.97
C LEU A 23 -1.58 -21.74 -25.45
N TRP A 24 -2.76 -21.64 -26.05
CA TRP A 24 -3.84 -20.79 -25.55
C TRP A 24 -4.32 -21.24 -24.17
N GLN A 25 -4.41 -22.55 -23.94
CA GLN A 25 -4.73 -23.10 -22.63
C GLN A 25 -3.65 -22.76 -21.59
N LEU A 26 -2.37 -22.90 -21.95
CA LEU A 26 -1.26 -22.53 -21.07
C LEU A 26 -1.29 -21.04 -20.72
N LEU A 27 -1.52 -20.19 -21.72
CA LEU A 27 -1.64 -18.74 -21.55
C LEU A 27 -2.79 -18.38 -20.59
N LEU A 28 -3.98 -18.95 -20.81
CA LEU A 28 -5.15 -18.76 -19.96
C LEU A 28 -4.93 -19.27 -18.53
N ILE A 29 -4.30 -20.44 -18.35
CA ILE A 29 -3.98 -20.97 -17.01
C ILE A 29 -3.08 -19.98 -16.26
N GLY A 30 -2.06 -19.43 -16.94
CA GLY A 30 -1.17 -18.45 -16.31
C GLY A 30 -1.88 -17.14 -15.96
N PHE A 31 -2.75 -16.61 -16.83
CA PHE A 31 -3.58 -15.45 -16.49
C PHE A 31 -4.52 -15.74 -15.32
N CYS A 32 -5.20 -16.90 -15.32
CA CYS A 32 -6.03 -17.31 -14.19
C CYS A 32 -5.25 -17.39 -12.88
N LEU A 33 -3.99 -17.83 -12.91
CA LEU A 33 -3.14 -17.83 -11.72
C LEU A 33 -2.78 -16.40 -11.28
N VAL A 34 -2.33 -15.55 -12.20
CA VAL A 34 -1.88 -14.18 -11.89
C VAL A 34 -3.04 -13.30 -11.43
N ASP A 35 -4.13 -13.26 -12.19
CA ASP A 35 -5.31 -12.45 -11.89
C ASP A 35 -6.15 -13.05 -10.77
N GLY A 36 -6.24 -14.39 -10.70
CA GLY A 36 -6.93 -15.07 -9.60
C GLY A 36 -6.29 -14.79 -8.25
N MET A 37 -4.96 -14.80 -8.18
CA MET A 37 -4.23 -14.39 -6.97
C MET A 37 -4.40 -12.90 -6.67
N ALA A 38 -4.43 -12.04 -7.68
CA ALA A 38 -4.74 -10.62 -7.49
C ALA A 38 -6.11 -10.46 -6.82
N LEU A 39 -7.14 -11.09 -7.39
CA LEU A 39 -8.52 -10.94 -6.96
C LEU A 39 -8.75 -11.49 -5.56
N LEU A 40 -8.16 -12.65 -5.24
CA LEU A 40 -8.24 -13.26 -3.91
C LEU A 40 -7.65 -12.36 -2.81
N PHE A 41 -6.63 -11.57 -3.14
CA PHE A 41 -5.93 -10.70 -2.18
C PHE A 41 -6.54 -9.29 -2.06
N ILE A 42 -7.55 -8.93 -2.86
CA ILE A 42 -8.25 -7.64 -2.73
C ILE A 42 -8.92 -7.52 -1.35
N PRO A 43 -9.77 -8.47 -0.89
CA PRO A 43 -10.41 -8.36 0.43
C PRO A 43 -9.38 -8.35 1.58
N LEU A 44 -8.31 -9.12 1.43
CA LEU A 44 -7.24 -9.19 2.42
C LEU A 44 -6.46 -7.88 2.53
N GLY A 45 -6.27 -7.15 1.43
CA GLY A 45 -5.67 -5.82 1.51
C GLY A 45 -6.63 -4.74 2.05
N ILE A 46 -7.95 -4.94 1.92
CA ILE A 46 -8.96 -4.02 2.49
C ILE A 46 -9.06 -4.20 4.01
N TYR A 47 -9.13 -5.44 4.48
CA TYR A 47 -9.44 -5.76 5.89
C TYR A 47 -8.27 -6.33 6.69
N GLY A 48 -7.26 -6.90 6.03
CA GLY A 48 -6.18 -7.64 6.67
C GLY A 48 -4.97 -6.78 7.01
N SER A 49 -4.15 -7.28 7.93
CA SER A 49 -2.84 -6.70 8.23
C SER A 49 -1.77 -7.25 7.27
N LEU A 50 -0.63 -6.56 7.16
CA LEU A 50 0.55 -7.03 6.40
C LEU A 50 1.03 -8.41 6.85
N LEU A 51 0.92 -8.70 8.15
CA LEU A 51 1.33 -9.99 8.70
C LEU A 51 0.34 -11.08 8.27
N LEU A 52 -0.96 -10.80 8.31
CA LEU A 52 -1.98 -11.74 7.86
C LEU A 52 -1.85 -12.05 6.37
N THR A 53 -1.60 -11.04 5.53
CA THR A 53 -1.37 -11.25 4.09
C THR A 53 -0.11 -12.07 3.83
N ALA A 54 0.99 -11.82 4.55
CA ALA A 54 2.20 -12.62 4.43
C ALA A 54 2.00 -14.08 4.87
N THR A 55 1.32 -14.30 6.01
CA THR A 55 1.00 -15.64 6.50
C THR A 55 0.12 -16.41 5.51
N LEU A 56 -0.92 -15.77 4.97
CA LEU A 56 -1.79 -16.41 4.01
C LEU A 56 -1.06 -16.72 2.71
N LEU A 57 -0.22 -15.80 2.20
CA LEU A 57 0.59 -16.05 1.01
C LEU A 57 1.47 -17.30 1.18
N LEU A 58 2.10 -17.47 2.34
CA LEU A 58 2.93 -18.62 2.65
C LEU A 58 2.11 -19.91 2.74
N PHE A 59 0.92 -19.85 3.37
CA PHE A 59 0.02 -20.99 3.44
C PHE A 59 -0.54 -21.39 2.06
N LEU A 60 -0.85 -20.42 1.21
CA LEU A 60 -1.38 -20.63 -0.13
C LEU A 60 -0.31 -21.05 -1.14
N PHE A 61 0.96 -20.75 -0.87
CA PHE A 61 2.08 -21.14 -1.74
C PHE A 61 2.16 -22.66 -1.94
N LEU A 62 2.04 -23.44 -0.87
CA LEU A 62 2.17 -24.89 -0.92
C LEU A 62 1.10 -25.59 -1.80
N PRO A 63 -0.22 -25.32 -1.62
CA PRO A 63 -1.24 -25.90 -2.49
C PRO A 63 -1.11 -25.39 -3.94
N LEU A 64 -0.71 -24.12 -4.15
CA LEU A 64 -0.49 -23.58 -5.50
C LEU A 64 0.70 -24.26 -6.19
N LEU A 65 1.79 -24.49 -5.46
CA LEU A 65 2.95 -25.23 -5.93
C LEU A 65 2.57 -26.66 -6.33
N PHE A 66 1.80 -27.37 -5.49
CA PHE A 66 1.34 -28.72 -5.82
C PHE A 66 0.44 -28.75 -7.07
N LEU A 67 -0.48 -27.78 -7.18
CA LEU A 67 -1.32 -27.61 -8.37
C LEU A 67 -0.45 -27.39 -9.63
N VAL A 68 0.54 -26.51 -9.54
CA VAL A 68 1.46 -26.19 -10.64
C VAL A 68 2.32 -27.38 -11.02
N ILE A 69 2.84 -28.17 -10.08
CA ILE A 69 3.57 -29.41 -10.36
C ILE A 69 2.70 -30.38 -11.17
N ARG A 70 1.44 -30.56 -10.76
CA ARG A 70 0.51 -31.44 -11.46
C ARG A 70 0.18 -30.93 -12.86
N LEU A 71 0.00 -29.62 -13.03
CA LEU A 71 -0.27 -29.01 -14.33
C LEU A 71 0.99 -28.98 -15.21
N SER A 72 2.20 -28.85 -14.64
CA SER A 72 3.45 -28.83 -15.40
C SER A 72 3.75 -30.17 -16.06
N ALA A 73 3.28 -31.28 -15.49
CA ALA A 73 3.36 -32.58 -16.14
C ALA A 73 2.60 -32.63 -17.48
N LYS A 74 1.55 -31.80 -17.64
CA LYS A 74 0.72 -31.74 -18.85
C LYS A 74 1.07 -30.57 -19.78
N PHE A 75 1.42 -29.41 -19.22
CA PHE A 75 1.59 -28.17 -19.97
C PHE A 75 3.03 -27.63 -19.97
N GLY A 76 3.95 -28.26 -19.24
CA GLY A 76 5.37 -27.94 -19.19
C GLY A 76 5.76 -26.99 -18.05
N ASN A 77 7.08 -26.78 -17.91
CA ASN A 77 7.69 -26.09 -16.77
C ASN A 77 7.53 -24.56 -16.79
N LEU A 78 7.00 -23.97 -17.87
CA LEU A 78 6.73 -22.53 -17.91
C LEU A 78 5.71 -22.09 -16.84
N LEU A 79 4.88 -23.01 -16.35
CA LEU A 79 3.93 -22.72 -15.27
C LEU A 79 4.59 -22.33 -13.94
N TYR A 80 5.86 -22.70 -13.70
CA TYR A 80 6.59 -22.20 -12.52
C TYR A 80 6.85 -20.69 -12.59
N ILE A 81 6.98 -20.13 -13.80
CA ILE A 81 7.08 -18.68 -13.98
C ILE A 81 5.73 -18.03 -13.66
N ALA A 82 4.63 -18.61 -14.14
CA ALA A 82 3.28 -18.11 -13.80
C ALA A 82 3.02 -18.16 -12.29
N LEU A 83 3.49 -19.22 -11.61
CA LEU A 83 3.45 -19.34 -10.14
C LEU A 83 4.21 -18.19 -9.46
N PHE A 84 5.41 -17.87 -9.94
CA PHE A 84 6.18 -16.76 -9.37
C PHE A 84 5.48 -15.41 -9.61
N LEU A 85 4.99 -15.16 -10.82
CA LEU A 85 4.27 -13.94 -11.17
C LEU A 85 2.96 -13.79 -10.38
N SER A 86 2.27 -14.89 -10.06
CA SER A 86 1.04 -14.85 -9.28
C SER A 86 1.26 -14.47 -7.81
N LEU A 87 2.41 -14.86 -7.23
CA LEU A 87 2.80 -14.43 -5.89
C LEU A 87 3.12 -12.93 -5.85
N LEU A 88 3.79 -12.40 -6.88
CA LEU A 88 4.02 -10.96 -7.01
C LEU A 88 2.69 -10.20 -7.17
N SER A 89 1.77 -10.77 -7.96
CA SER A 89 0.43 -10.23 -8.18
C SER A 89 -0.38 -10.11 -6.89
N ALA A 90 -0.32 -11.12 -6.01
CA ALA A 90 -0.94 -11.07 -4.69
C ALA A 90 -0.43 -9.89 -3.85
N GLY A 91 0.89 -9.64 -3.88
CA GLY A 91 1.51 -8.50 -3.19
C GLY A 91 1.08 -7.16 -3.77
N VAL A 92 1.10 -7.01 -5.11
CA VAL A 92 0.64 -5.79 -5.79
C VAL A 92 -0.83 -5.50 -5.46
N SER A 93 -1.67 -6.54 -5.49
CA SER A 93 -3.09 -6.41 -5.18
C SER A 93 -3.34 -5.99 -3.74
N ALA A 94 -2.74 -6.72 -2.78
CA ALA A 94 -2.93 -6.46 -1.36
C ALA A 94 -2.42 -5.09 -0.91
N LEU A 95 -1.35 -4.58 -1.53
CA LEU A 95 -0.69 -3.33 -1.12
C LEU A 95 -1.18 -2.08 -1.85
N TYR A 96 -1.67 -2.21 -3.08
CA TYR A 96 -2.00 -1.06 -3.93
C TYR A 96 -3.45 -1.06 -4.40
N ILE A 97 -3.90 -2.16 -5.00
CA ILE A 97 -5.22 -2.25 -5.65
C ILE A 97 -6.33 -2.27 -4.59
N SER A 98 -6.15 -3.06 -3.53
CA SER A 98 -7.09 -3.26 -2.43
C SER A 98 -7.56 -1.94 -1.79
N HIS A 99 -6.63 -1.05 -1.44
CA HIS A 99 -6.92 0.23 -0.80
C HIS A 99 -7.74 1.15 -1.70
N SER A 100 -7.48 1.10 -3.01
CA SER A 100 -8.19 1.91 -4.00
C SER A 100 -9.62 1.40 -4.20
N ILE A 101 -9.78 0.08 -4.32
CA ILE A 101 -11.10 -0.57 -4.43
C ILE A 101 -11.92 -0.35 -3.16
N GLY A 102 -11.32 -0.54 -1.98
CA GLY A 102 -11.98 -0.27 -0.70
C GLY A 102 -12.50 1.16 -0.62
N PHE A 103 -11.69 2.13 -1.04
CA PHE A 103 -12.11 3.52 -1.12
C PHE A 103 -13.30 3.75 -2.07
N PHE A 104 -13.26 3.21 -3.30
CA PHE A 104 -14.38 3.31 -4.25
C PHE A 104 -15.67 2.66 -3.74
N LEU A 105 -15.56 1.58 -2.96
CA LEU A 105 -16.69 0.91 -2.31
C LEU A 105 -17.17 1.64 -1.04
N GLY A 106 -16.60 2.80 -0.71
CA GLY A 106 -16.94 3.57 0.50
C GLY A 106 -16.47 2.92 1.81
N ILE A 107 -15.58 1.92 1.73
CA ILE A 107 -14.98 1.26 2.89
C ILE A 107 -13.79 2.13 3.33
N PRO A 108 -13.85 2.76 4.51
CA PRO A 108 -12.78 3.64 4.97
C PRO A 108 -11.48 2.85 5.14
N VAL A 109 -10.42 3.28 4.44
CA VAL A 109 -9.06 2.75 4.63
C VAL A 109 -8.49 3.40 5.91
N GLY A 110 -8.92 2.90 7.05
CA GLY A 110 -8.54 3.42 8.36
C GLY A 110 -9.57 3.06 9.43
N LYS A 111 -9.10 2.90 10.67
CA LYS A 111 -9.97 2.68 11.82
C LYS A 111 -10.79 3.97 12.06
N ASN A 112 -12.12 3.86 12.11
CA ASN A 112 -12.97 4.97 12.54
C ASN A 112 -12.59 5.31 13.98
N SER A 113 -12.06 6.51 14.19
CA SER A 113 -11.62 6.95 15.50
C SER A 113 -12.47 8.11 15.97
N ASN A 114 -13.23 7.87 17.05
CA ASN A 114 -14.02 8.91 17.69
C ASN A 114 -13.11 9.76 18.59
N LEU A 115 -13.09 11.08 18.37
CA LEU A 115 -12.36 12.02 19.23
C LEU A 115 -12.88 12.03 20.69
N THR A 116 -14.06 11.46 20.94
CA THR A 116 -14.69 11.38 22.26
C THR A 116 -14.18 10.22 23.12
N GLN A 117 -13.48 9.22 22.57
CA GLN A 117 -13.08 7.99 23.29
C GLN A 117 -11.65 8.00 23.86
N GLY A 118 -11.02 9.16 23.97
CA GLY A 118 -9.71 9.29 24.63
C GLY A 118 -8.52 9.23 23.66
N GLY A 119 -7.45 9.91 24.05
CA GLY A 119 -6.30 10.28 23.20
C GLY A 119 -5.32 9.17 22.84
N GLU A 120 -5.67 7.89 23.01
CA GLU A 120 -4.83 6.76 22.60
C GLU A 120 -5.26 6.24 21.23
N PHE A 121 -4.87 6.98 20.21
CA PHE A 121 -4.91 6.46 18.85
C PHE A 121 -3.74 5.49 18.69
N GLY A 122 -4.04 4.26 18.26
CA GLY A 122 -3.03 3.23 18.03
C GLY A 122 -1.95 3.68 17.04
N ASN A 123 -0.95 2.82 16.79
CA ASN A 123 0.14 3.14 15.86
C ASN A 123 -0.28 3.08 14.38
N ASP A 124 -1.57 3.26 14.10
CA ASP A 124 -2.17 3.22 12.78
C ASP A 124 -1.68 4.41 11.96
N ARG A 125 -1.27 4.14 10.73
CA ARG A 125 -0.65 5.13 9.85
C ARG A 125 -1.67 6.15 9.32
N ILE A 126 -2.90 5.70 9.06
CA ILE A 126 -3.99 6.53 8.52
C ILE A 126 -5.19 6.39 9.45
N LEU A 127 -5.71 7.53 9.91
CA LEU A 127 -6.88 7.60 10.77
C LEU A 127 -7.95 8.49 10.15
N ILE A 128 -9.19 8.12 10.41
CA ILE A 128 -10.38 8.75 9.87
C ILE A 128 -11.23 9.27 11.01
N PHE A 129 -11.44 10.57 11.03
CA PHE A 129 -12.27 11.25 12.01
C PHE A 129 -13.54 11.79 11.34
N ARG A 130 -14.70 11.56 11.97
CA ARG A 130 -16.01 12.02 11.51
C ARG A 130 -16.61 12.99 12.52
N GLY A 131 -17.37 13.98 12.05
CA GLY A 131 -18.02 14.99 12.90
C GLY A 131 -17.01 15.88 13.61
N VAL A 132 -16.00 16.34 12.87
CA VAL A 132 -14.88 17.11 13.41
C VAL A 132 -14.78 18.49 12.76
N LYS A 133 -14.22 19.44 13.51
CA LYS A 133 -13.90 20.78 13.03
C LYS A 133 -12.46 21.14 13.42
N ILE A 134 -11.80 21.90 12.55
CA ILE A 134 -10.47 22.46 12.82
C ILE A 134 -10.68 23.85 13.38
N LEU A 135 -10.07 24.15 14.54
CA LEU A 135 -10.15 25.47 15.14
C LEU A 135 -9.10 26.40 14.51
N THR A 136 -9.47 27.06 13.41
CA THR A 136 -8.56 27.92 12.64
C THR A 136 -8.14 29.20 13.36
N ASP A 137 -8.91 29.63 14.36
CA ASP A 137 -8.60 30.82 15.16
C ASP A 137 -7.44 30.58 16.15
N TYR A 138 -7.06 29.31 16.35
CA TYR A 138 -6.04 28.88 17.31
C TYR A 138 -4.80 28.30 16.62
N VAL A 139 -4.49 28.80 15.41
CA VAL A 139 -3.33 28.34 14.63
C VAL A 139 -2.04 28.90 15.21
N SER A 140 -1.09 28.02 15.50
CA SER A 140 0.28 28.38 15.87
C SER A 140 1.24 28.01 14.74
N SER A 141 2.24 28.86 14.48
CA SER A 141 3.25 28.64 13.45
C SER A 141 4.65 28.74 14.01
N ARG A 142 5.52 27.80 13.64
CA ARG A 142 6.95 27.83 13.99
C ARG A 142 7.80 27.50 12.79
N SER A 143 8.89 28.22 12.60
CA SER A 143 9.88 27.92 11.57
C SER A 143 11.00 27.02 12.10
N ALA A 144 11.49 26.09 11.29
CA ALA A 144 12.79 25.46 11.52
C ALA A 144 13.65 25.54 10.25
N VAL A 145 14.95 25.74 10.44
CA VAL A 145 15.90 25.77 9.34
C VAL A 145 16.38 24.35 9.07
N ARG A 146 16.12 23.84 7.86
CA ARG A 146 16.65 22.56 7.40
C ARG A 146 17.87 22.79 6.51
N ARG A 147 19.01 22.20 6.90
CA ARG A 147 20.19 22.10 6.05
C ARG A 147 19.99 20.97 5.05
N VAL A 148 20.15 21.25 3.76
CA VAL A 148 20.06 20.23 2.71
C VAL A 148 21.36 19.41 2.73
N LYS A 149 21.27 18.09 2.88
CA LYS A 149 22.45 17.20 2.95
C LYS A 149 23.34 17.29 1.70
N ALA A 150 22.75 17.60 0.54
CA ALA A 150 23.47 17.70 -0.74
C ALA A 150 24.18 19.05 -0.92
N GLU A 151 23.70 20.13 -0.30
CA GLU A 151 24.28 21.47 -0.39
C GLU A 151 24.22 22.17 0.98
N PRO A 152 25.29 22.10 1.80
CA PRO A 152 25.28 22.63 3.17
C PRO A 152 25.17 24.17 3.22
N LYS A 153 25.40 24.86 2.10
CA LYS A 153 25.23 26.32 1.97
C LYS A 153 23.79 26.75 1.70
N GLN A 154 22.92 25.85 1.24
CA GLN A 154 21.52 26.17 0.97
C GLN A 154 20.65 25.79 2.18
N THR A 155 20.32 26.78 3.01
CA THR A 155 19.38 26.63 4.11
C THR A 155 17.96 26.91 3.63
N ARG A 156 17.05 25.95 3.80
CA ARG A 156 15.63 26.15 3.54
C ARG A 156 14.88 26.23 4.86
N THR A 157 14.09 27.29 5.02
CA THR A 157 13.20 27.45 6.17
C THR A 157 11.91 26.69 5.91
N ILE A 158 11.53 25.82 6.83
CA ILE A 158 10.26 25.11 6.81
C ILE A 158 9.39 25.71 7.90
N TYR A 159 8.18 26.13 7.53
CA TYR A 159 7.17 26.61 8.46
C TYR A 159 6.22 25.46 8.80
N PHE A 160 6.11 25.19 10.10
CA PHE A 160 5.21 24.20 10.68
C PHE A 160 4.03 24.94 11.29
N HIS A 161 2.86 24.75 10.72
CA HIS A 161 1.61 25.30 11.22
C HIS A 161 0.83 24.18 11.90
N VAL A 162 0.29 24.44 13.09
CA VAL A 162 -0.54 23.49 13.82
C VAL A 162 -1.86 24.14 14.25
N ALA A 163 -2.93 23.36 14.21
CA ALA A 163 -4.26 23.76 14.62
C ALA A 163 -4.93 22.64 15.44
N PRO A 164 -5.75 22.95 16.44
CA PRO A 164 -6.55 21.96 17.14
C PRO A 164 -7.56 21.28 16.20
N LEU A 165 -7.71 19.97 16.33
CA LEU A 165 -8.81 19.21 15.73
C LEU A 165 -9.73 18.70 16.84
N VAL A 166 -10.98 19.12 16.78
CA VAL A 166 -11.96 18.88 17.83
C VAL A 166 -13.26 18.33 17.26
N SER A 167 -14.12 17.79 18.12
CA SER A 167 -15.49 17.43 17.75
C SER A 167 -16.27 18.67 17.33
N GLU A 168 -17.25 18.51 16.44
CA GLU A 168 -18.18 19.59 16.07
C GLU A 168 -18.86 20.23 17.29
N ASN A 169 -19.15 19.42 18.32
CA ASN A 169 -19.82 19.84 19.55
C ASN A 169 -18.88 20.44 20.60
N TRP A 170 -17.59 20.57 20.30
CA TRP A 170 -16.60 21.11 21.23
C TRP A 170 -16.91 22.56 21.62
N LYS A 171 -16.79 22.84 22.93
CA LYS A 171 -16.94 24.15 23.55
C LYS A 171 -15.60 24.62 24.14
N GLN A 172 -15.44 25.93 24.25
CA GLN A 172 -14.24 26.53 24.83
C GLN A 172 -14.07 26.08 26.29
N GLY A 173 -12.98 25.36 26.57
CA GLY A 173 -12.69 24.73 27.87
C GLY A 173 -12.64 23.20 27.83
N ASP A 174 -13.22 22.58 26.79
CA ASP A 174 -13.13 21.13 26.58
C ASP A 174 -11.70 20.72 26.20
N PRO A 175 -11.23 19.53 26.62
CA PRO A 175 -9.86 19.08 26.37
C PRO A 175 -9.59 18.86 24.87
N ILE A 176 -8.35 19.16 24.46
CA ILE A 176 -7.89 18.98 23.07
C ILE A 176 -6.88 17.84 23.05
N HIS A 177 -7.28 16.71 22.48
CA HIS A 177 -6.44 15.52 22.39
C HIS A 177 -5.67 15.43 21.07
N VAL A 178 -6.18 16.08 20.02
CA VAL A 178 -5.70 15.90 18.64
C VAL A 178 -5.37 17.23 17.99
N TRP A 179 -4.26 17.24 17.27
CA TRP A 179 -3.73 18.38 16.55
C TRP A 179 -3.52 18.03 15.09
N VAL A 180 -3.72 19.00 14.22
CA VAL A 180 -3.46 18.88 12.79
C VAL A 180 -2.30 19.78 12.43
N ALA A 181 -1.39 19.28 11.61
CA ALA A 181 -0.19 19.96 11.19
C ALA A 181 -0.09 20.11 9.67
N CYS A 182 0.41 21.26 9.23
CA CYS A 182 0.69 21.58 7.83
C CYS A 182 2.11 22.14 7.75
N GLU A 183 2.93 21.59 6.85
CA GLU A 183 4.26 22.13 6.55
C GLU A 183 4.25 22.87 5.21
N ARG A 184 4.83 24.06 5.19
CA ARG A 184 5.02 24.88 3.98
C ARG A 184 6.42 25.48 3.97
N MET A 185 6.97 25.68 2.78
CA MET A 185 8.23 26.42 2.61
C MET A 185 8.03 27.94 2.53
N GLU A 186 6.76 28.40 2.46
CA GLU A 186 6.38 29.81 2.33
C GLU A 186 5.18 30.14 3.26
N LEU A 187 5.20 31.31 3.88
CA LEU A 187 4.05 31.90 4.59
C LEU A 187 3.09 32.55 3.57
N PRO A 188 1.75 32.53 3.76
CA PRO A 188 0.92 31.90 4.79
C PRO A 188 -0.08 30.91 4.14
N ASN A 189 0.38 29.73 3.73
CA ASN A 189 -0.33 28.94 2.70
C ASN A 189 -1.03 27.66 3.18
N CYS A 190 -1.42 27.55 4.46
CA CYS A 190 -2.20 26.40 4.92
C CYS A 190 -3.70 26.70 4.83
N ILE A 191 -4.35 26.16 3.80
CA ILE A 191 -5.81 26.22 3.64
C ILE A 191 -6.41 25.12 4.49
N TRP A 192 -6.93 25.51 5.65
CA TRP A 192 -7.66 24.62 6.55
C TRP A 192 -9.13 24.61 6.10
N ARG A 193 -9.58 23.55 5.44
CA ARG A 193 -11.00 23.43 5.07
C ARG A 193 -11.85 23.05 6.29
N ASN A 194 -13.08 23.54 6.33
CA ASN A 194 -14.12 23.00 7.22
C ASN A 194 -14.50 21.61 6.73
N SER A 195 -13.92 20.57 7.32
CA SER A 195 -14.16 19.20 6.90
C SER A 195 -14.84 18.40 8.00
N VAL A 196 -16.12 18.09 7.80
CA VAL A 196 -16.92 17.11 8.59
C VAL A 196 -16.24 15.74 8.64
N PHE A 197 -15.34 15.47 7.68
CA PHE A 197 -14.59 14.23 7.52
C PHE A 197 -13.09 14.53 7.37
N PHE A 198 -12.25 13.97 8.22
CA PHE A 198 -10.80 14.23 8.23
C PHE A 198 -9.99 12.95 8.03
N TRP A 199 -9.13 12.94 7.01
CA TRP A 199 -8.12 11.90 6.76
C TRP A 199 -6.74 12.42 7.18
N GLY A 200 -6.15 11.77 8.18
CA GLY A 200 -4.86 12.17 8.75
C GLY A 200 -3.81 11.06 8.67
N GLU A 201 -2.60 11.39 8.21
CA GLU A 201 -1.42 10.55 8.46
C GLU A 201 -0.88 10.83 9.87
N ASN A 202 -0.70 9.80 10.68
CA ASN A 202 -0.15 9.92 12.03
C ASN A 202 1.34 10.30 11.97
N LEU A 203 1.72 11.43 12.56
CA LEU A 203 3.09 11.93 12.52
C LEU A 203 3.97 11.40 13.66
N LYS A 204 3.48 10.53 14.54
CA LYS A 204 4.23 10.03 15.71
C LYS A 204 5.60 9.43 15.37
N THR A 205 5.73 8.77 14.21
CA THR A 205 6.97 8.15 13.72
C THR A 205 7.72 9.02 12.70
N HIS A 206 7.22 10.22 12.40
CA HIS A 206 7.81 11.10 11.39
C HIS A 206 9.09 11.75 11.92
N SER A 207 10.12 11.89 11.06
CA SER A 207 11.43 12.45 11.44
C SER A 207 11.35 13.90 11.97
N LEU A 208 10.35 14.66 11.50
CA LEU A 208 10.11 16.05 11.92
C LEU A 208 9.14 16.17 13.12
N TYR A 209 8.70 15.06 13.71
CA TYR A 209 7.80 15.07 14.87
C TYR A 209 8.22 16.01 16.02
N PRO A 210 9.51 16.14 16.39
CA PRO A 210 9.92 17.08 17.43
C PRO A 210 9.55 18.54 17.14
N TYR A 211 9.60 18.97 15.87
CA TYR A 211 9.24 20.33 15.46
C TYR A 211 7.73 20.58 15.55
N TYR A 212 6.94 19.57 15.17
CA TYR A 212 5.49 19.59 15.34
C TYR A 212 5.08 19.66 16.82
N LYS A 213 5.70 18.82 17.66
CA LYS A 213 5.47 18.82 19.12
C LYS A 213 5.77 20.16 19.76
N LEU A 214 6.85 20.83 19.34
CA LEU A 214 7.19 22.17 19.81
C LEU A 214 6.12 23.19 19.41
N SER A 215 5.66 23.16 18.17
CA SER A 215 4.61 24.06 17.67
C SER A 215 3.29 23.90 18.44
N VAL A 216 2.94 22.66 18.79
CA VAL A 216 1.76 22.35 19.62
C VAL A 216 1.92 22.86 21.05
N ARG A 217 3.11 22.74 21.65
CA ARG A 217 3.39 23.33 22.97
C ARG A 217 3.29 24.85 22.96
N ASP A 218 3.77 25.50 21.89
CA ASP A 218 3.65 26.94 21.74
C ASP A 218 2.17 27.36 21.61
N ALA A 219 1.36 26.61 20.85
CA ALA A 219 -0.08 26.82 20.78
C ALA A 219 -0.75 26.69 22.16
N GLY A 220 -0.41 25.65 22.92
CA GLY A 220 -0.91 25.44 24.28
C GLY A 220 -0.59 26.60 25.22
N ARG A 221 0.62 27.20 25.09
CA ARG A 221 1.02 28.37 25.88
C ARG A 221 0.28 29.64 25.48
N ILE A 222 0.20 29.93 24.17
CA ILE A 222 -0.43 31.14 23.64
C ILE A 222 -1.92 31.16 23.99
N TYR A 223 -2.59 30.03 23.79
CA TYR A 223 -4.04 29.92 23.92
C TYR A 223 -4.50 29.28 25.24
N LYS A 224 -3.56 29.02 26.16
CA LYS A 224 -3.81 28.46 27.50
C LYS A 224 -4.56 27.11 27.49
N PHE A 225 -4.27 26.27 26.51
CA PHE A 225 -4.87 24.93 26.43
C PHE A 225 -4.04 23.89 27.22
N PRO A 226 -4.70 22.93 27.89
CA PRO A 226 -4.01 21.78 28.47
C PRO A 226 -3.50 20.88 27.34
N VAL A 227 -2.17 20.76 27.22
CA VAL A 227 -1.52 19.95 26.18
C VAL A 227 -0.87 18.74 26.82
N SER A 228 -1.22 17.54 26.34
CA SER A 228 -0.57 16.28 26.74
C SER A 228 0.94 16.30 26.45
N GLU A 229 1.74 15.57 27.23
CA GLU A 229 3.18 15.44 26.99
C GLU A 229 3.51 14.82 25.62
N SER A 230 2.58 14.01 25.09
CA SER A 230 2.65 13.32 23.80
C SER A 230 1.37 13.60 22.99
N PRO A 231 1.21 14.83 22.45
CA PRO A 231 0.02 15.17 21.69
C PRO A 231 -0.04 14.34 20.41
N THR A 232 -1.24 13.89 20.03
CA THR A 232 -1.39 13.18 18.76
C THR A 232 -1.50 14.21 17.64
N ILE A 233 -0.58 14.14 16.67
CA ILE A 233 -0.48 15.12 15.59
C ILE A 233 -0.67 14.42 14.25
N PHE A 234 -1.59 14.95 13.45
CA PHE A 234 -1.91 14.42 12.13
C PHE A 234 -1.58 15.39 11.03
N ARG A 235 -1.15 14.89 9.89
CA ARG A 235 -1.06 15.67 8.66
C ARG A 235 -2.30 15.43 7.81
N PRO A 236 -3.04 16.48 7.39
CA PRO A 236 -4.16 16.31 6.49
C PRO A 236 -3.65 15.78 5.16
N ILE A 237 -4.28 14.72 4.67
CA ILE A 237 -4.05 14.22 3.32
C ILE A 237 -4.94 15.05 2.38
N ALA A 238 -4.35 16.07 1.73
CA ALA A 238 -5.02 16.82 0.68
C ALA A 238 -5.29 15.90 -0.53
N ASP A 239 -6.52 15.94 -1.07
CA ASP A 239 -7.02 15.06 -2.15
C ASP A 239 -6.69 13.57 -1.90
N SER A 240 -7.20 13.01 -0.81
CA SER A 240 -7.11 11.57 -0.51
C SER A 240 -7.53 10.72 -1.71
N GLU A 241 -8.59 11.12 -2.40
CA GLU A 241 -9.05 10.56 -3.67
C GLU A 241 -7.94 10.47 -4.72
N LYS A 242 -7.25 11.58 -5.05
CA LYS A 242 -6.20 11.57 -6.07
C LYS A 242 -5.01 10.72 -5.66
N LYS A 243 -4.65 10.69 -4.37
CA LYS A 243 -3.56 9.87 -3.85
C LYS A 243 -3.92 8.38 -3.93
N LEU A 244 -5.13 8.02 -3.54
CA LEU A 244 -5.66 6.65 -3.62
C LEU A 244 -5.80 6.19 -5.07
N VAL A 245 -6.40 7.00 -5.94
CA VAL A 245 -6.49 6.70 -7.38
C VAL A 245 -5.10 6.50 -8.00
N ARG A 246 -4.12 7.33 -7.63
CA ARG A 246 -2.73 7.16 -8.11
C ARG A 246 -2.11 5.85 -7.62
N VAL A 247 -2.30 5.50 -6.35
CA VAL A 247 -1.84 4.21 -5.77
C VAL A 247 -2.50 3.04 -6.50
N GLY A 248 -3.80 3.13 -6.78
CA GLY A 248 -4.55 2.15 -7.57
C GLY A 248 -4.05 2.03 -9.00
N MET A 249 -3.74 3.15 -9.66
CA MET A 249 -3.13 3.16 -10.98
C MET A 249 -1.76 2.48 -10.99
N TYR A 250 -0.92 2.69 -9.98
CA TYR A 250 0.35 1.97 -9.85
C TYR A 250 0.12 0.47 -9.66
N GLY A 251 -0.87 0.08 -8.85
CA GLY A 251 -1.27 -1.31 -8.69
C GLY A 251 -1.72 -1.95 -10.01
N LEU A 252 -2.62 -1.28 -10.74
CA LEU A 252 -3.11 -1.73 -12.05
C LEU A 252 -1.98 -1.81 -13.09
N SER A 253 -1.09 -0.82 -13.12
CA SER A 253 0.09 -0.83 -13.99
C SER A 253 1.03 -1.98 -13.65
N GLY A 254 1.22 -2.28 -12.37
CA GLY A 254 2.00 -3.42 -11.91
C GLY A 254 1.38 -4.75 -12.34
N LEU A 255 0.06 -4.90 -12.17
CA LEU A 255 -0.66 -6.10 -12.62
C LEU A 255 -0.59 -6.26 -14.15
N PHE A 256 -0.75 -5.17 -14.90
CA PHE A 256 -0.59 -5.18 -16.36
C PHE A 256 0.82 -5.60 -16.77
N PHE A 257 1.85 -5.09 -16.09
CA PHE A 257 3.24 -5.50 -16.32
C PHE A 257 3.47 -6.99 -16.04
N LEU A 258 2.88 -7.55 -14.98
CA LEU A 258 2.99 -8.98 -14.67
C LEU A 258 2.31 -9.85 -15.73
N ASN A 259 1.10 -9.48 -16.15
CA ASN A 259 0.38 -10.17 -17.22
C ASN A 259 1.11 -10.07 -18.57
N TYR A 260 1.64 -8.88 -18.90
CA TYR A 260 2.44 -8.69 -20.10
C TYR A 260 3.74 -9.51 -20.05
N SER A 261 4.39 -9.56 -18.89
CA SER A 261 5.58 -10.40 -18.67
C SER A 261 5.28 -11.88 -18.92
N TRP A 262 4.14 -12.37 -18.41
CA TRP A 262 3.68 -13.74 -18.69
C TRP A 262 3.47 -14.00 -20.18
N PHE A 263 2.77 -13.08 -20.86
CA PHE A 263 2.54 -13.15 -22.29
C PHE A 263 3.87 -13.25 -23.07
N VAL A 264 4.83 -12.37 -22.77
CA VAL A 264 6.16 -12.38 -23.39
C VAL A 264 6.91 -13.69 -23.12
N CYS A 265 6.86 -14.23 -21.90
CA CYS A 265 7.49 -15.51 -21.56
C CYS A 265 6.94 -16.67 -22.39
N ILE A 266 5.63 -16.71 -22.66
CA ILE A 266 5.02 -17.72 -23.53
C ILE A 266 5.51 -17.58 -24.97
N PHE A 267 5.54 -16.35 -25.50
CA PHE A 267 5.99 -16.10 -26.87
C PHE A 267 7.49 -16.40 -27.07
N LEU A 268 8.34 -16.01 -26.12
CA LEU A 268 9.77 -16.36 -26.14
C LEU A 268 9.98 -17.86 -25.99
N GLY A 269 9.24 -18.52 -25.09
CA GLY A 269 9.28 -19.97 -24.93
C GLY A 269 8.94 -20.73 -26.21
N LYS A 270 8.04 -20.18 -27.05
CA LYS A 270 7.73 -20.71 -28.38
C LYS A 270 8.91 -20.55 -29.36
N PHE A 271 9.58 -19.40 -29.35
CA PHE A 271 10.73 -19.14 -30.22
C PHE A 271 11.90 -20.07 -29.91
N PHE A 272 12.28 -20.23 -28.64
CA PHE A 272 13.42 -21.07 -28.24
C PHE A 272 13.14 -22.58 -28.29
N ARG A 273 11.87 -23.00 -28.32
CA ARG A 273 11.51 -24.42 -28.48
C ARG A 273 11.58 -24.88 -29.94
N LYS A 274 11.64 -23.97 -30.90
CA LYS A 274 11.59 -24.28 -32.35
C LYS A 274 12.93 -24.74 -32.95
N GLU A 275 14.01 -24.76 -32.17
CA GLU A 275 15.37 -25.12 -32.63
C GLU A 275 15.90 -26.48 -32.10
N ARG A 276 15.03 -27.39 -31.64
CA ARG A 276 15.44 -28.77 -31.30
C ARG A 276 14.59 -29.81 -31.97
#